data_AF-A0A7S3MFT5-F1
#
_entry.id   AF-A0A7S3MFT5-F1
#
_cell.length_a   1.000
_cell.length_b   1.000
_cell.length_c   1.000
_cell.angle_alpha   90.00
_cell.angle_beta   90.00
_cell.angle_gamma   90.00
#
_symmetry.space_group_name_H-M   'P 1'
#
loop_
_entity.id
_entity.type
_entity.pdbx_description
1 polymer ?
#
loop_
_entity_poly.entity_id
_entity_poly.type
_entity_poly.pdbx_seq_one_letter_code
_entity_poly.pdbx_strand_id
1 'polypeptide(L)'
;MGKHGKRKIGGYEHVHTYNPKARESNERKMSNMQAIAIRRYQGYVDKIRNNMFNYVPAEQRLKQKPDPTFELKGAARVAQEFYRPPGWVAPVEARNLLIEYKGRMWEHEEGQNLLRAMLDLGLCLHNTGSRPKDAIRTFQETIEMDPEDHLLIRHRLLRCFLDSGDGLRARELLDIMTTGGNLSALMPVPEKTLRLKKIKTKHSKDTSEGVLAVAPVLPSAVPVLDIKDKRSCCIYNRAFIEHISLLLEEPGAQEEVRDKLLAEAYKLNPYTLWVIAHHAIFKEVVSRTTLLCDKEVLPHVPAQTIEDTLVFYEADLPLWQQTDGAIEWVQDYLVSHNLSLPKLPASNSVGLPDCVNSAAALSAESNEGIAITASDLHDMYTGMFTTAFGIIREQQS
;
A
#
# COMPACT_ATOMS: atom_id res chain seq x y z
N MET A 1 7.84 -70.28 18.92
CA MET A 1 6.77 -69.90 17.97
C MET A 1 5.79 -68.95 18.67
N GLY A 2 6.03 -67.64 18.59
CA GLY A 2 5.17 -66.62 19.20
C GLY A 2 4.20 -66.02 18.19
N LYS A 3 2.90 -66.18 18.40
CA LYS A 3 1.84 -65.61 17.55
C LYS A 3 1.72 -64.11 17.81
N HIS A 4 2.34 -63.28 16.97
CA HIS A 4 2.09 -61.84 16.96
C HIS A 4 0.73 -61.54 16.30
N GLY A 5 -0.24 -61.17 17.12
CA GLY A 5 -1.55 -60.71 16.67
C GLY A 5 -1.46 -59.33 16.00
N LYS A 6 -1.79 -59.29 14.71
CA LYS A 6 -1.97 -58.04 13.95
C LYS A 6 -3.18 -57.28 14.49
N ARG A 7 -2.96 -56.20 15.26
CA ARG A 7 -4.03 -55.25 15.62
C ARG A 7 -4.44 -54.51 14.34
N LYS A 8 -5.70 -54.65 13.93
CA LYS A 8 -6.30 -53.84 12.87
C LYS A 8 -6.30 -52.38 13.34
N ILE A 9 -5.51 -51.54 12.67
CA ILE A 9 -5.61 -50.09 12.78
C ILE A 9 -6.93 -49.73 12.09
N GLY A 10 -8.00 -49.64 12.89
CA GLY A 10 -9.29 -49.13 12.42
C GLY A 10 -9.10 -47.68 12.02
N GLY A 11 -9.17 -47.39 10.72
CA GLY A 11 -9.21 -46.03 10.20
C GLY A 11 -10.46 -45.35 10.73
N TYR A 12 -10.29 -44.54 11.77
CA TYR A 12 -11.33 -43.62 12.21
C TYR A 12 -11.36 -42.49 11.18
N GLU A 13 -12.23 -42.61 10.18
CA GLU A 13 -12.57 -41.47 9.32
C GLU A 13 -13.23 -40.42 10.21
N HIS A 14 -12.44 -39.42 10.59
CA HIS A 14 -12.93 -38.24 11.30
C HIS A 14 -13.81 -37.46 10.32
N VAL A 15 -15.09 -37.80 10.25
CA VAL A 15 -16.08 -37.00 9.54
C VAL A 15 -16.16 -35.68 10.29
N HIS A 16 -15.50 -34.65 9.75
CA HIS A 16 -15.57 -33.28 10.25
C HIS A 16 -17.00 -32.77 10.07
N THR A 17 -17.87 -33.07 11.04
CA THR A 17 -19.22 -32.52 11.09
C THR A 17 -19.09 -31.02 11.34
N TYR A 18 -19.51 -30.23 10.36
CA TYR A 18 -19.50 -28.78 10.39
C TYR A 18 -20.25 -28.26 11.62
N ASN A 19 -19.53 -27.68 12.59
CA ASN A 19 -20.12 -27.09 13.79
C ASN A 19 -20.23 -25.56 13.65
N PRO A 20 -21.41 -25.00 13.31
CA PRO A 20 -21.58 -23.57 13.08
C PRO A 20 -21.23 -22.71 14.30
N LYS A 21 -21.46 -23.22 15.53
CA LYS A 21 -21.13 -22.48 16.77
C LYS A 21 -19.63 -22.31 16.98
N ALA A 22 -18.83 -23.30 16.56
CA ALA A 22 -17.36 -23.21 16.62
C ALA A 22 -16.83 -22.17 15.63
N ARG A 23 -17.44 -22.06 14.44
CA ARG A 23 -17.11 -21.05 13.44
C ARG A 23 -17.42 -19.63 13.92
N GLU A 24 -18.62 -19.40 14.46
CA GLU A 24 -18.97 -18.10 15.07
C GLU A 24 -18.00 -17.71 16.19
N SER A 25 -17.57 -18.68 17.01
CA SER A 25 -16.56 -18.44 18.05
C SER A 25 -15.21 -18.00 17.44
N ASN A 26 -14.77 -18.64 16.36
CA ASN A 26 -13.53 -18.30 15.68
C ASN A 26 -13.60 -16.94 14.97
N GLU A 27 -14.70 -16.61 14.30
CA GLU A 27 -14.91 -15.30 13.67
C GLU A 27 -14.89 -14.17 14.72
N ARG A 28 -15.55 -14.37 15.88
CA ARG A 28 -15.48 -13.43 17.01
C ARG A 28 -14.06 -13.29 17.56
N LYS A 29 -13.30 -14.39 17.66
CA LYS A 29 -11.90 -14.34 18.10
C LYS A 29 -11.04 -13.55 17.11
N MET A 30 -11.19 -13.78 15.80
CA MET A 30 -10.47 -13.05 14.75
C MET A 30 -10.81 -11.56 14.80
N SER A 31 -12.11 -11.20 14.88
CA SER A 31 -12.55 -9.82 15.01
C SER A 31 -12.00 -9.14 16.29
N ASN A 32 -11.98 -9.84 17.42
CA ASN A 32 -11.38 -9.33 18.66
C ASN A 32 -9.87 -9.10 18.53
N MET A 33 -9.15 -10.01 17.87
CA MET A 33 -7.70 -9.83 17.62
C MET A 33 -7.43 -8.63 16.72
N GLN A 34 -8.23 -8.45 15.67
CA GLN A 34 -8.16 -7.27 14.80
C GLN A 34 -8.42 -5.97 15.59
N ALA A 35 -9.44 -5.93 16.44
CA ALA A 35 -9.73 -4.78 17.28
C ALA A 35 -8.61 -4.47 18.29
N ILE A 36 -7.95 -5.48 18.85
CA ILE A 36 -6.77 -5.31 19.71
C ILE A 36 -5.60 -4.74 18.92
N ALA A 37 -5.34 -5.24 17.70
CA ALA A 37 -4.28 -4.73 16.84
C ALA A 37 -4.49 -3.25 16.50
N ILE A 38 -5.72 -2.87 16.08
CA ILE A 38 -6.07 -1.47 15.81
C ILE A 38 -5.80 -0.59 17.04
N ARG A 39 -6.27 -1.00 18.24
CA ARG A 39 -6.03 -0.23 19.48
C ARG A 39 -4.55 -0.09 19.81
N ARG A 40 -3.73 -1.12 19.54
CA ARG A 40 -2.28 -1.06 19.74
C ARG A 40 -1.65 -0.02 18.81
N TYR A 41 -1.98 -0.02 17.53
CA TYR A 41 -1.46 0.97 16.57
C TYR A 41 -1.94 2.39 16.90
N GLN A 42 -3.21 2.56 17.26
CA GLN A 42 -3.75 3.86 17.71
C GLN A 42 -3.00 4.38 18.94
N GLY A 43 -2.84 3.56 19.98
CA GLY A 43 -2.09 3.95 21.17
C GLY A 43 -0.61 4.25 20.88
N TYR A 44 -0.02 3.61 19.88
CA TYR A 44 1.33 3.91 19.43
C TYR A 44 1.42 5.28 18.73
N VAL A 45 0.51 5.57 17.80
CA VAL A 45 0.39 6.88 17.15
C VAL A 45 0.14 7.99 18.17
N ASP A 46 -0.81 7.80 19.10
CA ASP A 46 -1.12 8.77 20.14
C ASP A 46 0.08 9.06 21.05
N LYS A 47 0.85 8.01 21.39
CA LYS A 47 2.09 8.15 22.16
C LYS A 47 3.12 8.99 21.42
N ILE A 48 3.35 8.74 20.13
CA ILE A 48 4.30 9.54 19.32
C ILE A 48 3.81 10.99 19.22
N ARG A 49 2.51 11.22 18.92
CA ARG A 49 1.93 12.57 18.87
C ARG A 49 2.12 13.32 20.19
N ASN A 50 1.87 12.67 21.33
CA ASN A 50 2.05 13.29 22.63
C ASN A 50 3.53 13.59 22.95
N ASN A 51 4.46 12.73 22.51
CA ASN A 51 5.89 12.97 22.63
C ASN A 51 6.35 14.13 21.74
N MET A 52 5.79 14.28 20.54
CA MET A 52 6.09 15.37 19.62
C MET A 52 5.48 16.70 20.06
N PHE A 53 4.30 16.66 20.67
CA PHE A 53 3.64 17.83 21.25
C PHE A 53 4.42 18.39 22.44
N ASN A 54 4.99 17.50 23.27
CA ASN A 54 5.81 17.84 24.43
C ASN A 54 7.29 17.52 24.18
N TYR A 55 7.80 17.82 22.99
CA TYR A 55 9.13 17.37 22.61
C TYR A 55 10.22 18.12 23.39
N VAL A 56 11.11 17.33 23.98
CA VAL A 56 12.35 17.78 24.59
C VAL A 56 13.50 17.06 23.87
N PRO A 57 14.51 17.77 23.33
CA PRO A 57 15.68 17.15 22.71
C PRO A 57 16.36 16.13 23.63
N ALA A 58 16.88 15.04 23.07
CA ALA A 58 17.48 13.95 23.86
C ALA A 58 18.62 14.44 24.77
N GLU A 59 19.43 15.39 24.30
CA GLU A 59 20.52 16.03 25.04
C GLU A 59 20.03 16.78 26.28
N GLN A 60 18.79 17.28 26.23
CA GLN A 60 18.17 18.09 27.28
C GLN A 60 17.22 17.28 28.17
N ARG A 61 16.90 16.03 27.78
CA ARG A 61 16.24 15.06 28.65
C ARG A 61 17.25 14.61 29.71
N LEU A 62 17.55 15.51 30.66
CA LEU A 62 18.25 15.17 31.89
C LEU A 62 17.42 14.10 32.58
N LYS A 63 17.77 12.83 32.37
CA LYS A 63 17.33 11.75 33.23
C LYS A 63 18.02 12.03 34.55
N GLN A 64 17.38 12.82 35.42
CA GLN A 64 17.70 12.78 36.83
C GLN A 64 17.44 11.35 37.26
N LYS A 65 18.49 10.52 37.20
CA LYS A 65 18.43 9.20 37.81
C LYS A 65 18.23 9.50 39.30
N PRO A 66 17.12 9.06 39.91
CA PRO A 66 16.96 9.22 41.34
C PRO A 66 18.21 8.62 41.98
N ASP A 67 18.82 9.37 42.89
CA ASP A 67 20.03 8.93 43.58
C ASP A 67 19.75 7.55 44.19
N PRO A 68 20.41 6.48 43.72
CA PRO A 68 20.11 5.13 44.17
C PRO A 68 20.40 4.93 45.65
N THR A 69 21.12 5.87 46.27
CA THR A 69 21.46 5.85 47.69
C THR A 69 20.25 6.06 48.59
N PHE A 70 19.16 6.65 48.09
CA PHE A 70 17.97 6.94 48.90
C PHE A 70 16.73 6.19 48.37
N GLU A 71 16.33 5.11 49.05
CA GLU A 71 14.99 4.54 48.92
C GLU A 71 13.96 5.46 49.59
N LEU A 72 13.61 6.56 48.92
CA LEU A 72 12.56 7.45 49.42
C LEU A 72 11.20 6.76 49.34
N LYS A 73 10.52 6.65 50.48
CA LYS A 73 9.16 6.06 50.62
C LYS A 73 8.13 7.14 50.92
N GLY A 74 6.88 6.90 50.49
CA GLY A 74 5.73 7.75 50.81
C GLY A 74 5.89 9.20 50.36
N ALA A 75 5.62 10.15 51.27
CA ALA A 75 5.65 11.59 50.99
C ALA A 75 7.04 12.10 50.56
N ALA A 76 8.13 11.46 50.99
CA ALA A 76 9.49 11.85 50.60
C ALA A 76 9.76 11.60 49.10
N ARG A 77 9.15 10.56 48.52
CA ARG A 77 9.22 10.29 47.08
C ARG A 77 8.50 11.37 46.27
N VAL A 78 7.33 11.81 46.75
CA VAL A 78 6.56 12.89 46.11
C VAL A 78 7.30 14.22 46.25
N ALA A 79 7.87 14.52 47.42
CA ALA A 79 8.63 15.74 47.65
C ALA A 79 9.90 15.84 46.77
N GLN A 80 10.51 14.70 46.40
CA GLN A 80 11.66 14.66 45.50
C GLN A 80 11.32 15.20 44.10
N GLU A 81 10.10 15.00 43.61
CA GLU A 81 9.66 15.52 42.30
C GLU A 81 9.62 17.07 42.27
N PHE A 82 9.48 17.70 43.44
CA PHE A 82 9.44 19.15 43.59
C PHE A 82 10.77 19.76 44.06
N TYR A 83 11.74 18.93 44.47
CA TYR A 83 13.03 19.40 44.95
C TYR A 83 13.87 19.95 43.78
N ARG A 84 14.31 21.21 43.91
CA ARG A 84 15.20 21.86 42.94
C ARG A 84 16.57 22.05 43.60
N PRO A 85 17.62 21.33 43.20
CA PRO A 85 18.94 21.49 43.80
C PRO A 85 19.50 22.91 43.53
N PRO A 86 20.41 23.41 44.38
CA PRO A 86 21.11 24.67 44.12
C PRO A 86 21.84 24.59 42.77
N GLY A 87 21.61 25.55 41.88
CA GLY A 87 22.14 25.52 40.50
C GLY A 87 21.23 24.82 39.48
N TRP A 88 20.01 24.43 39.87
CA TRP A 88 19.02 23.92 38.94
C TRP A 88 18.67 24.97 37.87
N VAL A 89 18.95 24.64 36.61
CA VAL A 89 18.50 25.38 35.44
C VAL A 89 17.11 24.85 35.09
N ALA A 90 16.17 25.76 34.82
CA ALA A 90 14.82 25.37 34.41
C ALA A 90 14.88 24.46 33.17
N PRO A 91 14.06 23.38 33.12
CA PRO A 91 13.94 22.55 31.94
C PRO A 91 13.65 23.42 30.75
N VAL A 92 14.29 23.11 29.63
CA VAL A 92 14.01 23.78 28.36
C VAL A 92 12.52 23.62 28.06
N GLU A 93 11.89 24.72 27.65
CA GLU A 93 10.48 24.72 27.31
C GLU A 93 10.20 23.67 26.23
N ALA A 94 9.18 22.84 26.46
CA ALA A 94 8.81 21.80 25.51
C ALA A 94 8.41 22.44 24.17
N ARG A 95 8.95 21.91 23.08
CA ARG A 95 8.62 22.35 21.72
C ARG A 95 7.50 21.48 21.18
N ASN A 96 6.57 22.11 20.47
CA ASN A 96 5.53 21.39 19.76
C ASN A 96 5.95 21.17 18.30
N LEU A 97 6.56 20.02 18.03
CA LEU A 97 7.04 19.67 16.69
C LEU A 97 5.90 19.55 15.67
N LEU A 98 4.67 19.25 16.11
CA LEU A 98 3.53 19.12 15.20
C LEU A 98 3.14 20.46 14.53
N ILE A 99 3.37 21.57 15.24
CA ILE A 99 3.13 22.92 14.70
C ILE A 99 4.35 23.37 13.88
N GLU A 100 5.55 23.14 14.41
CA GLU A 100 6.81 23.60 13.80
C GLU A 100 7.06 22.96 12.42
N TYR A 101 6.79 21.66 12.29
CA TYR A 101 7.00 20.87 11.07
C TYR A 101 5.70 20.57 10.31
N LYS A 102 4.66 21.39 10.48
CA LYS A 102 3.38 21.18 9.77
C LYS A 102 3.60 21.19 8.25
N GLY A 103 3.24 20.09 7.59
CA GLY A 103 3.43 19.89 6.15
C GLY A 103 4.87 19.58 5.73
N ARG A 104 5.81 19.45 6.67
CA ARG A 104 7.21 19.10 6.44
C ARG A 104 7.68 18.07 7.46
N MET A 105 6.78 17.17 7.84
CA MET A 105 6.97 16.25 8.96
C MET A 105 8.10 15.25 8.70
N TRP A 106 8.40 14.97 7.42
CA TRP A 106 9.49 14.10 7.01
C TRP A 106 10.89 14.65 7.32
N GLU A 107 11.06 15.97 7.46
CA GLU A 107 12.35 16.60 7.74
C GLU A 107 12.89 16.25 9.14
N HIS A 108 12.04 15.79 10.05
CA HIS A 108 12.40 15.47 11.44
C HIS A 108 12.22 13.98 11.75
N GLU A 109 13.18 13.37 12.45
CA GLU A 109 13.18 11.93 12.76
C GLU A 109 11.89 11.45 13.48
N GLU A 110 11.47 12.15 14.54
CA GLU A 110 10.19 11.84 15.23
C GLU A 110 8.97 11.98 14.30
N GLY A 111 9.03 12.90 13.33
CA GLY A 111 7.99 13.07 12.34
C GLY A 111 7.94 11.92 11.33
N GLN A 112 9.10 11.42 10.88
CA GLN A 112 9.18 10.19 10.08
C GLN A 112 8.60 8.99 10.86
N ASN A 113 8.91 8.88 12.15
CA ASN A 113 8.36 7.82 13.01
C ASN A 113 6.83 7.93 13.14
N LEU A 114 6.29 9.14 13.27
CA LEU A 114 4.85 9.37 13.26
C LEU A 114 4.21 8.96 11.93
N LEU A 115 4.78 9.38 10.80
CA LEU A 115 4.26 9.06 9.47
C LEU A 115 4.25 7.55 9.22
N ARG A 116 5.32 6.83 9.59
CA ARG A 116 5.37 5.36 9.51
C ARG A 116 4.31 4.70 10.40
N ALA A 117 4.16 5.17 11.65
CA ALA A 117 3.15 4.65 12.57
C ALA A 117 1.71 4.89 12.05
N MET A 118 1.48 6.02 11.38
CA MET A 118 0.19 6.32 10.75
C MET A 118 -0.06 5.49 9.51
N LEU A 119 0.96 5.22 8.69
CA LEU A 119 0.87 4.26 7.59
C LEU A 119 0.48 2.88 8.12
N ASP A 120 1.16 2.37 9.15
CA ASP A 120 0.85 1.07 9.76
C ASP A 120 -0.59 1.01 10.30
N LEU A 121 -1.04 2.09 10.96
CA LEU A 121 -2.42 2.22 11.43
C LEU A 121 -3.40 2.21 10.26
N GLY A 122 -3.15 2.99 9.21
CA GLY A 122 -4.01 3.05 8.02
C GLY A 122 -4.10 1.70 7.32
N LEU A 123 -2.98 0.99 7.13
CA LEU A 123 -2.95 -0.36 6.57
C LEU A 123 -3.71 -1.36 7.45
N CYS A 124 -3.56 -1.28 8.77
CA CYS A 124 -4.32 -2.13 9.70
C CYS A 124 -5.84 -1.86 9.61
N LEU A 125 -6.25 -0.60 9.56
CA LEU A 125 -7.66 -0.22 9.40
C LEU A 125 -8.23 -0.68 8.05
N HIS A 126 -7.44 -0.60 6.98
CA HIS A 126 -7.82 -1.02 5.65
C HIS A 126 -7.97 -2.55 5.56
N ASN A 127 -6.93 -3.31 5.93
CA ASN A 127 -6.88 -4.76 5.79
C ASN A 127 -7.87 -5.51 6.69
N THR A 128 -8.38 -4.86 7.74
CA THR A 128 -9.43 -5.46 8.59
C THR A 128 -10.82 -5.37 7.97
N GLY A 129 -11.00 -4.64 6.86
CA GLY A 129 -12.24 -4.56 6.06
C GLY A 129 -13.44 -3.91 6.76
N SER A 130 -13.35 -3.64 8.06
CA SER A 130 -14.47 -3.14 8.87
C SER A 130 -14.51 -1.62 9.00
N ARG A 131 -13.44 -0.92 8.64
CA ARG A 131 -13.30 0.54 8.88
C ARG A 131 -12.61 1.30 7.73
N PRO A 132 -13.04 1.15 6.46
CA PRO A 132 -12.39 1.81 5.32
C PRO A 132 -12.40 3.34 5.45
N LYS A 133 -13.46 3.94 6.00
CA LYS A 133 -13.54 5.39 6.25
C LYS A 133 -12.48 5.90 7.22
N ASP A 134 -12.15 5.12 8.24
CA ASP A 134 -11.11 5.51 9.20
C ASP A 134 -9.71 5.34 8.59
N ALA A 135 -9.50 4.33 7.72
CA ALA A 135 -8.27 4.18 6.95
C ALA A 135 -8.05 5.37 6.01
N ILE A 136 -9.08 5.73 5.22
CA ILE A 136 -9.08 6.89 4.32
C ILE A 136 -8.74 8.17 5.10
N ARG A 137 -9.40 8.43 6.23
CA ARG A 137 -9.11 9.61 7.06
C ARG A 137 -7.67 9.61 7.56
N THR A 138 -7.16 8.45 7.98
CA THR A 138 -5.77 8.32 8.46
C THR A 138 -4.78 8.64 7.34
N PHE A 139 -4.99 8.10 6.14
CA PHE A 139 -4.14 8.38 4.99
C PHE A 139 -4.20 9.83 4.54
N GLN A 140 -5.39 10.44 4.52
CA GLN A 140 -5.54 11.86 4.23
C GLN A 140 -4.78 12.74 5.23
N GLU A 141 -4.91 12.45 6.53
CA GLU A 141 -4.17 13.16 7.60
C GLU A 141 -2.65 12.99 7.42
N THR A 142 -2.18 11.79 7.07
CA THR A 142 -0.74 11.55 6.77
C THR A 142 -0.26 12.40 5.59
N ILE A 143 -1.04 12.49 4.50
CA ILE A 143 -0.70 13.30 3.32
C ILE A 143 -0.67 14.80 3.66
N GLU A 144 -1.55 15.29 4.54
CA GLU A 144 -1.50 16.68 5.02
C GLU A 144 -0.20 16.97 5.80
N MET A 145 0.32 15.98 6.53
CA MET A 145 1.58 16.09 7.26
C MET A 145 2.81 15.96 6.36
N ASP A 146 2.70 15.20 5.26
CA ASP A 146 3.75 14.95 4.28
C ASP A 146 3.24 15.07 2.82
N PRO A 147 3.13 16.29 2.28
CA PRO A 147 2.62 16.53 0.93
C PRO A 147 3.51 15.96 -0.19
N GLU A 148 4.79 15.75 0.08
CA GLU A 148 5.73 15.12 -0.84
C GLU A 148 5.55 13.59 -0.92
N ASP A 149 4.72 13.03 -0.05
CA ASP A 149 4.28 11.63 -0.08
C ASP A 149 5.44 10.62 -0.08
N HIS A 150 6.42 10.82 0.81
CA HIS A 150 7.62 10.00 0.90
C HIS A 150 7.32 8.51 1.16
N LEU A 151 6.17 8.22 1.79
CA LEU A 151 5.71 6.87 2.09
C LEU A 151 4.69 6.30 1.09
N LEU A 152 4.46 6.99 -0.03
CA LEU A 152 3.51 6.57 -1.08
C LEU A 152 2.08 6.35 -0.53
N ILE A 153 1.66 7.20 0.41
CA ILE A 153 0.35 7.18 1.03
C ILE A 153 -0.75 7.45 0.00
N ARG A 154 -0.52 8.29 -1.02
CA ARG A 154 -1.52 8.52 -2.08
C ARG A 154 -1.88 7.23 -2.80
N HIS A 155 -0.90 6.37 -3.05
CA HIS A 155 -1.12 5.06 -3.65
C HIS A 155 -1.96 4.14 -2.74
N ARG A 156 -1.67 4.14 -1.43
CA ARG A 156 -2.48 3.38 -0.45
C ARG A 156 -3.90 3.91 -0.35
N LEU A 157 -4.09 5.22 -0.43
CA LEU A 157 -5.40 5.86 -0.46
C LEU A 157 -6.18 5.50 -1.72
N LEU A 158 -5.52 5.49 -2.89
CA LEU A 158 -6.12 5.04 -4.15
C LEU A 158 -6.69 3.63 -4.01
N ARG A 159 -5.88 2.70 -3.46
CA ARG A 159 -6.33 1.34 -3.21
C ARG A 159 -7.55 1.28 -2.29
N CYS A 160 -7.61 2.10 -1.25
CA CYS A 160 -8.81 2.16 -0.40
C CYS A 160 -10.07 2.59 -1.15
N PHE A 161 -9.96 3.51 -2.12
CA PHE A 161 -11.10 3.89 -2.95
C PHE A 161 -11.52 2.75 -3.88
N LEU A 162 -10.56 2.03 -4.50
CA LEU A 162 -10.84 0.86 -5.33
C LEU A 162 -11.53 -0.26 -4.54
N ASP A 163 -10.98 -0.63 -3.38
CA ASP A 163 -11.54 -1.68 -2.52
C ASP A 163 -12.93 -1.28 -1.94
N SER A 164 -13.22 0.03 -1.89
CA SER A 164 -14.55 0.55 -1.49
C SER A 164 -15.52 0.69 -2.66
N GLY A 165 -15.10 0.44 -3.90
CA GLY A 165 -15.89 0.68 -5.11
C GLY A 165 -16.14 2.16 -5.45
N ASP A 166 -15.34 3.09 -4.89
CA ASP A 166 -15.47 4.53 -5.12
C ASP A 166 -14.61 4.97 -6.32
N GLY A 167 -15.01 4.53 -7.52
CA GLY A 167 -14.28 4.77 -8.77
C GLY A 167 -14.12 6.25 -9.12
N LEU A 168 -15.10 7.09 -8.78
CA LEU A 168 -15.04 8.54 -9.01
C LEU A 168 -13.90 9.19 -8.22
N ARG A 169 -13.82 8.93 -6.90
CA ARG A 169 -12.72 9.48 -6.09
C ARG A 169 -11.37 8.89 -6.44
N ALA A 170 -11.33 7.63 -6.87
CA ALA A 170 -10.12 7.01 -7.38
C ALA A 170 -9.58 7.75 -8.62
N ARG A 171 -10.45 8.12 -9.57
CA ARG A 171 -10.09 8.94 -10.75
C ARG A 171 -9.61 10.33 -10.36
N GLU A 172 -10.35 11.03 -9.49
CA GLU A 172 -9.97 12.36 -9.01
C GLU A 172 -8.58 12.35 -8.33
N LEU A 173 -8.28 11.29 -7.56
CA LEU A 173 -6.96 11.12 -6.94
C LEU A 173 -5.86 10.87 -7.95
N LEU A 174 -6.12 10.05 -8.98
CA LEU A 174 -5.15 9.87 -10.07
C LEU A 174 -4.92 11.15 -10.87
N ASP A 175 -5.96 11.94 -11.14
CA ASP A 175 -5.82 13.25 -11.78
C ASP A 175 -4.94 14.18 -10.93
N ILE A 176 -5.14 14.18 -9.61
CA ILE A 176 -4.31 14.96 -8.67
C ILE A 176 -2.87 14.46 -8.66
N MET A 177 -2.64 13.14 -8.62
CA MET A 177 -1.29 12.55 -8.64
C MET A 177 -0.54 12.87 -9.94
N THR A 178 -1.23 12.78 -11.07
CA THR A 178 -0.61 13.03 -12.40
C THR A 178 -0.35 14.52 -12.64
N THR A 179 -1.27 15.40 -12.25
CA THR A 179 -1.12 16.86 -12.45
C THR A 179 -0.28 17.56 -11.36
N GLY A 180 0.02 16.88 -10.25
CA GLY A 180 0.63 17.48 -9.07
C GLY A 180 -0.32 18.45 -8.34
N GLY A 181 -1.62 18.18 -8.40
CA GLY A 181 -2.65 18.97 -7.73
C GLY A 181 -2.60 18.85 -6.21
N ASN A 182 -3.31 19.74 -5.51
CA ASN A 182 -3.45 19.67 -4.05
C ASN A 182 -4.62 18.74 -3.66
N LEU A 183 -4.36 17.79 -2.76
CA LEU A 183 -5.37 16.84 -2.24
C LEU A 183 -6.51 17.49 -1.43
N SER A 184 -6.41 18.78 -1.10
CA SER A 184 -7.43 19.50 -0.33
C SER A 184 -8.83 19.41 -0.95
N ALA A 185 -8.92 19.18 -2.28
CA ALA A 185 -10.19 19.01 -2.99
C ALA A 185 -10.86 17.63 -2.78
N LEU A 186 -10.08 16.59 -2.49
CA LEU A 186 -10.56 15.21 -2.26
C LEU A 186 -11.02 14.95 -0.83
N MET A 187 -10.71 15.86 0.08
CA MET A 187 -11.12 15.73 1.47
C MET A 187 -12.60 16.05 1.59
N PRO A 188 -13.44 15.15 2.15
CA PRO A 188 -14.78 15.55 2.53
C PRO A 188 -14.64 16.70 3.53
N VAL A 189 -15.34 17.80 3.26
CA VAL A 189 -15.52 18.91 4.21
C VAL A 189 -15.81 18.28 5.56
N PRO A 190 -15.08 18.64 6.64
CA PRO A 190 -15.26 17.99 7.93
C PRO A 190 -16.74 18.06 8.30
N GLU A 191 -17.34 16.90 8.59
CA GLU A 191 -18.61 16.81 9.29
C GLU A 191 -18.46 17.59 10.59
N LYS A 192 -18.79 18.88 10.56
CA LYS A 192 -18.84 19.72 11.75
C LYS A 192 -19.80 19.05 12.73
N THR A 193 -19.25 18.43 13.76
CA THR A 193 -19.83 18.38 15.10
C THR A 193 -21.31 17.94 15.16
N LEU A 194 -21.64 16.75 14.66
CA LEU A 194 -22.83 16.03 15.15
C LEU A 194 -22.52 15.37 16.51
N ARG A 195 -22.16 16.21 17.49
CA ARG A 195 -22.54 15.94 18.89
C ARG A 195 -24.06 16.11 18.95
N LEU A 196 -24.78 15.07 18.54
CA LEU A 196 -26.19 14.91 18.89
C LEU A 196 -26.27 14.90 20.42
N LYS A 197 -26.57 16.07 20.99
CA LYS A 197 -27.36 16.12 22.22
C LYS A 197 -28.53 15.19 21.97
N LYS A 198 -28.65 14.13 22.78
CA LYS A 198 -29.84 13.30 22.88
C LYS A 198 -31.02 14.20 23.22
N ILE A 199 -31.67 14.77 22.21
CA ILE A 199 -33.01 15.32 22.34
C ILE A 199 -33.92 14.12 22.10
N LYS A 200 -34.52 13.62 23.19
CA LYS A 200 -35.68 12.74 23.12
C LYS A 200 -36.79 13.52 22.43
N THR A 201 -37.16 13.15 21.22
CA THR A 201 -38.45 13.51 20.65
C THR A 201 -39.15 12.26 20.13
N LYS A 202 -40.35 12.06 20.67
CA LYS A 202 -41.30 11.00 20.37
C LYS A 202 -41.82 11.13 18.94
N HIS A 203 -42.28 9.99 18.41
CA HIS A 203 -43.13 9.78 17.24
C HIS A 203 -43.84 11.00 16.64
N SER A 204 -43.74 11.16 15.31
CA SER A 204 -44.94 11.12 14.46
C SER A 204 -44.60 10.60 13.07
N LYS A 205 -45.65 10.05 12.45
CA LYS A 205 -45.75 9.41 11.15
C LYS A 205 -45.85 10.47 10.02
N ASP A 206 -45.67 9.98 8.80
CA ASP A 206 -46.22 10.46 7.52
C ASP A 206 -45.36 11.31 6.56
N THR A 207 -45.02 10.60 5.47
CA THR A 207 -45.06 10.92 4.01
C THR A 207 -44.23 12.00 3.30
N SER A 208 -43.78 11.53 2.12
CA SER A 208 -43.64 12.16 0.79
C SER A 208 -42.30 12.79 0.38
N GLU A 209 -41.69 12.10 -0.60
CA GLU A 209 -41.14 12.56 -1.90
C GLU A 209 -40.22 13.78 -1.99
N GLY A 210 -39.08 13.55 -2.65
CA GLY A 210 -38.18 14.59 -3.13
C GLY A 210 -36.82 14.04 -3.59
N VAL A 211 -36.81 13.15 -4.60
CA VAL A 211 -35.56 12.73 -5.26
C VAL A 211 -35.13 13.82 -6.23
N LEU A 212 -34.24 14.70 -5.80
CA LEU A 212 -33.48 15.59 -6.70
C LEU A 212 -32.24 14.82 -7.17
N ALA A 213 -32.35 14.18 -8.34
CA ALA A 213 -31.20 13.68 -9.08
C ALA A 213 -30.47 14.88 -9.71
N VAL A 214 -29.41 15.34 -9.05
CA VAL A 214 -28.42 16.21 -9.69
C VAL A 214 -27.45 15.29 -10.41
N ALA A 215 -27.59 15.17 -11.72
CA ALA A 215 -26.61 14.47 -12.55
C ALA A 215 -25.28 15.23 -12.48
N PRO A 216 -24.16 14.58 -12.11
CA PRO A 216 -22.85 15.20 -12.26
C PRO A 216 -22.53 15.30 -13.75
N VAL A 217 -22.35 16.54 -14.23
CA VAL A 217 -21.82 16.82 -15.56
C VAL A 217 -20.34 16.42 -15.55
N LEU A 218 -20.03 15.25 -16.11
CA LEU A 218 -18.65 14.84 -16.36
C LEU A 218 -18.06 15.72 -17.48
N PRO A 219 -16.91 16.38 -17.28
CA PRO A 219 -16.26 17.13 -18.35
C PRO A 219 -15.76 16.17 -19.45
N SER A 220 -16.36 16.23 -20.64
CA SER A 220 -16.10 15.32 -21.77
C SER A 220 -14.85 15.67 -22.61
N ALA A 221 -13.82 16.24 -21.99
CA ALA A 221 -12.57 16.53 -22.67
C ALA A 221 -11.45 15.97 -21.81
N VAL A 222 -10.82 14.88 -22.26
CA VAL A 222 -9.56 14.38 -21.68
C VAL A 222 -8.48 15.39 -22.08
N PRO A 223 -8.01 16.28 -21.18
CA PRO A 223 -6.85 17.10 -21.51
C PRO A 223 -5.67 16.16 -21.69
N VAL A 224 -4.81 16.45 -22.67
CA VAL A 224 -3.49 15.83 -22.78
C VAL A 224 -2.73 16.23 -21.51
N LEU A 225 -2.59 15.31 -20.56
CA LEU A 225 -2.04 15.55 -19.24
C LEU A 225 -0.52 15.79 -19.34
N ASP A 226 -0.06 16.94 -18.85
CA ASP A 226 1.34 17.18 -18.54
C ASP A 226 1.65 16.50 -17.19
N ILE A 227 2.05 15.23 -17.25
CA ILE A 227 2.18 14.36 -16.07
C ILE A 227 3.49 14.68 -15.34
N LYS A 228 3.39 15.27 -14.14
CA LYS A 228 4.56 15.56 -13.28
C LYS A 228 5.11 14.30 -12.61
N ASP A 229 4.25 13.36 -12.23
CA ASP A 229 4.65 12.06 -11.68
C ASP A 229 4.61 10.98 -12.77
N LYS A 230 5.73 10.78 -13.47
CA LYS A 230 5.85 9.89 -14.65
C LYS A 230 5.80 8.39 -14.32
N ARG A 231 5.33 8.01 -13.12
CA ARG A 231 5.30 6.61 -12.72
C ARG A 231 4.27 5.85 -13.54
N SER A 232 4.73 4.77 -14.14
CA SER A 232 3.91 3.93 -15.01
C SER A 232 2.72 3.34 -14.26
N CYS A 233 2.89 3.03 -12.97
CA CYS A 233 1.86 2.46 -12.10
C CYS A 233 0.57 3.30 -12.05
N CYS A 234 0.67 4.63 -12.08
CA CYS A 234 -0.50 5.50 -12.04
C CYS A 234 -1.34 5.37 -13.32
N ILE A 235 -0.69 5.26 -14.48
CA ILE A 235 -1.39 5.09 -15.76
C ILE A 235 -1.97 3.68 -15.88
N TYR A 236 -1.24 2.65 -15.42
CA TYR A 236 -1.79 1.29 -15.30
C TYR A 236 -3.04 1.26 -14.43
N ASN A 237 -2.99 1.86 -13.24
CA ASN A 237 -4.14 1.91 -12.34
C ASN A 237 -5.30 2.73 -12.93
N ARG A 238 -5.03 3.76 -13.75
CA ARG A 238 -6.07 4.48 -14.48
C ARG A 238 -6.74 3.60 -15.54
N ALA A 239 -5.94 2.90 -16.35
CA ALA A 239 -6.46 1.96 -17.35
C ALA A 239 -7.31 0.86 -16.69
N PHE A 240 -6.87 0.37 -15.53
CA PHE A 240 -7.58 -0.60 -14.72
C PHE A 240 -8.92 -0.08 -14.19
N ILE A 241 -8.98 1.16 -13.69
CA ILE A 241 -10.23 1.77 -13.26
C ILE A 241 -11.22 1.85 -14.43
N GLU A 242 -10.78 2.30 -15.60
CA GLU A 242 -11.68 2.35 -16.77
C GLU A 242 -12.14 0.95 -17.20
N HIS A 243 -11.31 -0.08 -17.02
CA HIS A 243 -11.74 -1.47 -17.20
C HIS A 243 -12.85 -1.86 -16.22
N ILE A 244 -12.69 -1.58 -14.93
CA ILE A 244 -13.73 -1.84 -13.91
C ILE A 244 -15.01 -1.06 -14.24
N SER A 245 -14.88 0.20 -14.64
CA SER A 245 -16.03 1.04 -14.99
C SER A 245 -16.79 0.52 -16.19
N LEU A 246 -16.13 -0.11 -17.16
CA LEU A 246 -16.79 -0.82 -18.25
C LEU A 246 -17.53 -2.06 -17.76
N LEU A 247 -16.94 -2.86 -16.87
CA LEU A 247 -17.60 -4.02 -16.26
C LEU A 247 -18.84 -3.62 -15.44
N LEU A 248 -18.82 -2.44 -14.84
CA LEU A 248 -19.92 -1.88 -14.06
C LEU A 248 -20.92 -1.05 -14.88
N GLU A 249 -20.72 -0.93 -16.20
CA GLU A 249 -21.54 -0.12 -17.11
C GLU A 249 -21.70 1.34 -16.65
N GLU A 250 -20.64 1.94 -16.09
CA GLU A 250 -20.68 3.32 -15.63
C GLU A 250 -20.88 4.31 -16.80
N PRO A 251 -21.66 5.39 -16.61
CA PRO A 251 -21.89 6.38 -17.66
C PRO A 251 -20.58 7.07 -18.05
N GLY A 252 -20.23 6.98 -19.33
CA GLY A 252 -19.00 7.57 -19.88
C GLY A 252 -17.82 6.60 -19.96
N ALA A 253 -17.96 5.37 -19.46
CA ALA A 253 -16.96 4.32 -19.67
C ALA A 253 -16.88 3.97 -21.17
N GLN A 254 -15.66 3.97 -21.71
CA GLN A 254 -15.39 3.72 -23.13
C GLN A 254 -14.18 2.79 -23.28
N GLU A 255 -14.32 1.75 -24.10
CA GLU A 255 -13.23 0.80 -24.39
C GLU A 255 -12.02 1.50 -25.01
N GLU A 256 -12.26 2.50 -25.87
CA GLU A 256 -11.20 3.27 -26.52
C GLU A 256 -10.36 4.05 -25.52
N VAL A 257 -10.97 4.58 -24.45
CA VAL A 257 -10.25 5.31 -23.40
C VAL A 257 -9.40 4.34 -22.57
N ARG A 258 -9.99 3.21 -22.17
CA ARG A 258 -9.29 2.13 -21.45
C ARG A 258 -8.06 1.65 -22.23
N ASP A 259 -8.22 1.31 -23.49
CA ASP A 259 -7.16 0.74 -24.32
C ASP A 259 -6.09 1.78 -24.70
N LYS A 260 -6.48 3.04 -24.88
CA LYS A 260 -5.54 4.15 -25.06
C LYS A 260 -4.66 4.35 -23.82
N LEU A 261 -5.25 4.32 -22.62
CA LEU A 261 -4.50 4.44 -21.37
C LEU A 261 -3.54 3.27 -21.18
N LEU A 262 -3.95 2.04 -21.52
CA LEU A 262 -3.07 0.88 -21.47
C LEU A 262 -1.90 1.02 -22.45
N ALA A 263 -2.15 1.52 -23.67
CA ALA A 263 -1.11 1.82 -24.66
C ALA A 263 -0.10 2.86 -24.15
N GLU A 264 -0.58 3.92 -23.48
CA GLU A 264 0.26 4.94 -22.87
C GLU A 264 1.08 4.38 -21.71
N ALA A 265 0.48 3.57 -20.85
CA ALA A 265 1.17 2.89 -19.75
C ALA A 265 2.28 1.95 -20.27
N TYR A 266 1.99 1.20 -21.32
CA TYR A 266 2.96 0.31 -21.99
C TYR A 266 4.16 1.07 -22.55
N LYS A 267 3.94 2.24 -23.15
CA LYS A 267 5.04 3.09 -23.66
C LYS A 267 5.96 3.57 -22.54
N LEU A 268 5.45 3.74 -21.33
CA LEU A 268 6.24 4.15 -20.17
C LEU A 268 6.98 2.98 -19.54
N ASN A 269 6.28 1.89 -19.23
CA ASN A 269 6.91 0.73 -18.62
C ASN A 269 6.31 -0.58 -19.15
N PRO A 270 6.85 -1.10 -20.26
CA PRO A 270 6.32 -2.31 -20.87
C PRO A 270 6.50 -3.56 -20.01
N TYR A 271 7.47 -3.58 -19.09
CA TYR A 271 7.68 -4.72 -18.18
C TYR A 271 6.47 -4.94 -17.26
N THR A 272 5.82 -3.86 -16.81
CA THR A 272 4.63 -3.96 -15.96
C THR A 272 3.48 -4.67 -16.66
N LEU A 273 3.23 -4.39 -17.95
CA LEU A 273 2.20 -5.09 -18.73
C LEU A 273 2.47 -6.60 -18.78
N TRP A 274 3.73 -6.97 -19.01
CA TRP A 274 4.16 -8.37 -19.05
C TRP A 274 4.02 -9.07 -17.71
N VAL A 275 4.33 -8.38 -16.61
CA VAL A 275 4.13 -8.92 -15.26
C VAL A 275 2.65 -9.16 -14.95
N ILE A 276 1.76 -8.29 -15.41
CA ILE A 276 0.30 -8.50 -15.28
C ILE A 276 -0.11 -9.75 -16.09
N ALA A 277 0.24 -9.79 -17.37
CA ALA A 277 -0.14 -10.85 -18.29
C ALA A 277 0.37 -12.24 -17.86
N HIS A 278 1.59 -12.31 -17.31
CA HIS A 278 2.28 -13.54 -16.97
C HIS A 278 2.50 -13.69 -15.46
N HIS A 279 1.61 -13.11 -14.65
CA HIS A 279 1.77 -13.03 -13.20
C HIS A 279 2.00 -14.38 -12.50
N ALA A 280 1.44 -15.48 -13.03
CA ALA A 280 1.60 -16.81 -12.45
C ALA A 280 3.06 -17.28 -12.52
N ILE A 281 3.72 -17.09 -13.67
CA ILE A 281 5.12 -17.43 -13.88
C ILE A 281 6.00 -16.51 -13.04
N PHE A 282 5.67 -15.23 -13.03
CA PHE A 282 6.38 -14.23 -12.24
C PHE A 282 6.38 -14.57 -10.74
N LYS A 283 5.22 -14.94 -10.21
CA LYS A 283 5.05 -15.33 -8.81
C LYS A 283 5.93 -16.51 -8.44
N GLU A 284 6.05 -17.49 -9.34
CA GLU A 284 6.95 -18.63 -9.16
C GLU A 284 8.42 -18.17 -9.07
N VAL A 285 8.87 -17.32 -9.99
CA VAL A 285 10.24 -16.78 -10.02
C VAL A 285 10.57 -15.97 -8.76
N VAL A 286 9.68 -15.05 -8.37
CA VAL A 286 9.87 -14.24 -7.15
C VAL A 286 9.88 -15.12 -5.89
N SER A 287 9.00 -16.12 -5.80
CA SER A 287 8.96 -17.02 -4.64
C SER A 287 10.25 -17.82 -4.42
N ARG A 288 10.96 -18.14 -5.51
CA ARG A 288 12.25 -18.86 -5.47
C ARG A 288 13.41 -17.93 -5.12
N THR A 289 13.29 -16.65 -5.46
CA THR A 289 14.35 -15.66 -5.28
C THR A 289 14.22 -14.98 -3.92
N THR A 290 14.37 -15.74 -2.84
CA THR A 290 14.03 -15.40 -1.44
C THR A 290 14.71 -14.15 -0.83
N LEU A 291 15.40 -13.33 -1.62
CA LEU A 291 16.37 -12.29 -1.24
C LEU A 291 15.95 -10.85 -1.55
N LEU A 292 14.80 -10.61 -2.18
CA LEU A 292 14.65 -9.37 -2.98
C LEU A 292 14.15 -8.13 -2.24
N CYS A 293 13.53 -8.27 -1.08
CA CYS A 293 13.00 -7.14 -0.34
C CYS A 293 13.16 -7.38 1.16
N ASP A 294 14.35 -7.13 1.70
CA ASP A 294 14.37 -6.65 3.08
C ASP A 294 13.46 -5.42 3.11
N LYS A 295 12.48 -5.42 4.01
CA LYS A 295 11.29 -4.54 4.03
C LYS A 295 11.57 -3.04 4.15
N GLU A 296 12.80 -2.61 3.98
CA GLU A 296 13.16 -1.21 3.89
C GLU A 296 12.58 -0.67 2.59
N VAL A 297 11.51 0.12 2.75
CA VAL A 297 10.85 0.93 1.72
C VAL A 297 11.90 1.44 0.74
N LEU A 298 11.94 0.90 -0.49
CA LEU A 298 12.86 1.35 -1.53
C LEU A 298 12.64 2.85 -1.76
N PRO A 299 13.50 3.74 -1.24
CA PRO A 299 13.28 5.16 -1.39
C PRO A 299 13.65 5.50 -2.83
N HIS A 300 12.70 6.07 -3.56
CA HIS A 300 12.94 6.72 -4.86
C HIS A 300 13.35 5.78 -6.01
N VAL A 301 12.54 4.76 -6.29
CA VAL A 301 12.66 4.00 -7.53
C VAL A 301 12.44 4.92 -8.74
N PRO A 302 13.39 5.03 -9.70
CA PRO A 302 13.18 5.80 -10.91
C PRO A 302 12.02 5.22 -11.71
N ALA A 303 11.16 6.07 -12.28
CA ALA A 303 10.07 5.62 -13.13
C ALA A 303 10.60 4.85 -14.35
N GLN A 304 9.79 3.94 -14.91
CA GLN A 304 10.11 3.17 -16.13
C GLN A 304 11.22 2.13 -15.97
N THR A 305 11.50 1.73 -14.73
CA THR A 305 12.50 0.73 -14.39
C THR A 305 11.86 -0.61 -14.03
N ILE A 306 12.67 -1.67 -13.95
CA ILE A 306 12.21 -3.00 -13.52
C ILE A 306 11.78 -2.96 -12.05
N GLU A 307 12.42 -2.11 -11.27
CA GLU A 307 12.11 -1.84 -9.87
C GLU A 307 10.73 -1.22 -9.72
N ASP A 308 10.33 -0.30 -10.61
CA ASP A 308 8.98 0.29 -10.64
C ASP A 308 7.93 -0.81 -10.89
N THR A 309 8.26 -1.78 -11.75
CA THR A 309 7.44 -2.97 -11.98
C THR A 309 7.35 -3.89 -10.76
N LEU A 310 8.42 -4.05 -9.98
CA LEU A 310 8.40 -4.84 -8.75
C LEU A 310 7.53 -4.19 -7.67
N VAL A 311 7.62 -2.87 -7.53
CA VAL A 311 6.75 -2.11 -6.63
C VAL A 311 5.28 -2.28 -7.04
N PHE A 312 4.99 -2.20 -8.34
CA PHE A 312 3.65 -2.48 -8.88
C PHE A 312 3.19 -3.91 -8.61
N TYR A 313 4.07 -4.90 -8.82
CA TYR A 313 3.79 -6.32 -8.59
C TYR A 313 3.36 -6.58 -7.14
N GLU A 314 4.07 -6.02 -6.17
CA GLU A 314 3.73 -6.21 -4.76
C GLU A 314 2.47 -5.45 -4.34
N ALA A 315 2.28 -4.24 -4.88
CA ALA A 315 1.26 -3.32 -4.40
C ALA A 315 -0.11 -3.49 -5.10
N ASP A 316 -0.11 -3.65 -6.42
CA ASP A 316 -1.29 -3.49 -7.28
C ASP A 316 -1.72 -4.78 -7.97
N LEU A 317 -0.80 -5.66 -8.36
CA LEU A 317 -1.15 -6.90 -9.07
C LEU A 317 -2.22 -7.75 -8.36
N PRO A 318 -2.27 -7.88 -7.01
CA PRO A 318 -3.35 -8.62 -6.37
C PRO A 318 -4.75 -8.11 -6.72
N LEU A 319 -4.92 -6.81 -7.00
CA LEU A 319 -6.20 -6.22 -7.43
C LEU A 319 -6.57 -6.69 -8.83
N TRP A 320 -5.60 -6.69 -9.75
CA TRP A 320 -5.78 -7.19 -11.12
C TRP A 320 -6.16 -8.67 -11.13
N GLN A 321 -5.53 -9.48 -10.27
CA GLN A 321 -5.86 -10.90 -10.14
C GLN A 321 -7.27 -11.17 -9.59
N GLN A 322 -7.79 -10.26 -8.76
CA GLN A 322 -9.09 -10.41 -8.13
C GLN A 322 -10.23 -9.81 -8.97
N THR A 323 -9.91 -9.13 -10.06
CA THR A 323 -10.89 -8.47 -10.92
C THR A 323 -11.17 -9.34 -12.13
N ASP A 324 -12.43 -9.72 -12.29
CA ASP A 324 -12.87 -10.63 -13.34
C ASP A 324 -12.52 -10.08 -14.73
N GLY A 325 -11.82 -10.88 -15.54
CA GLY A 325 -11.48 -10.54 -16.92
C GLY A 325 -10.33 -9.55 -17.09
N ALA A 326 -9.76 -9.01 -16.02
CA ALA A 326 -8.70 -8.00 -16.12
C ALA A 326 -7.38 -8.57 -16.67
N ILE A 327 -7.02 -9.80 -16.27
CA ILE A 327 -5.81 -10.46 -16.76
C ILE A 327 -6.00 -10.91 -18.20
N GLU A 328 -7.15 -11.50 -18.51
CA GLU A 328 -7.53 -11.95 -19.86
C GLU A 328 -7.53 -10.78 -20.83
N TRP A 329 -8.11 -9.64 -20.44
CA TRP A 329 -8.08 -8.42 -21.23
C TRP A 329 -6.64 -7.98 -21.57
N VAL A 330 -5.74 -7.99 -20.60
CA VAL A 330 -4.33 -7.62 -20.83
C VAL A 330 -3.63 -8.63 -21.76
N GLN A 331 -3.92 -9.92 -21.61
CA GLN A 331 -3.39 -10.97 -22.49
C GLN A 331 -3.90 -10.80 -23.93
N ASP A 332 -5.20 -10.58 -24.11
CA ASP A 332 -5.82 -10.32 -25.41
C ASP A 332 -5.27 -9.04 -26.05
N TYR A 333 -5.01 -8.01 -25.24
CA TYR A 333 -4.39 -6.77 -25.68
C TYR A 333 -2.97 -7.01 -26.25
N LEU A 334 -2.14 -7.77 -25.54
CA LEU A 334 -0.79 -8.13 -26.01
C LEU A 334 -0.83 -8.88 -27.34
N VAL A 335 -1.73 -9.86 -27.48
CA VAL A 335 -1.87 -10.68 -28.69
C VAL A 335 -2.38 -9.85 -29.86
N SER A 336 -3.45 -9.08 -29.66
CA SER A 336 -4.09 -8.27 -30.71
C SER A 336 -3.18 -7.17 -31.28
N HIS A 337 -2.27 -6.62 -30.46
CA HIS A 337 -1.34 -5.57 -30.86
C HIS A 337 0.04 -6.09 -31.24
N ASN A 338 0.25 -7.41 -31.25
CA ASN A 338 1.52 -8.07 -31.54
C ASN A 338 2.69 -7.47 -30.73
N LEU A 339 2.45 -7.21 -29.44
CA LEU A 339 3.43 -6.60 -28.55
C LEU A 339 4.40 -7.67 -28.06
N SER A 340 5.64 -7.60 -28.55
CA SER A 340 6.74 -8.44 -28.09
C SER A 340 7.32 -7.93 -26.77
N LEU A 341 7.99 -8.80 -26.03
CA LEU A 341 8.76 -8.41 -24.85
C LEU A 341 9.79 -7.32 -25.22
N PRO A 342 9.97 -6.30 -24.37
CA PRO A 342 11.09 -5.38 -24.48
C PRO A 342 12.41 -6.15 -24.55
N LYS A 343 13.26 -5.83 -25.53
CA LYS A 343 14.64 -6.30 -25.52
C LYS A 343 15.32 -5.72 -24.31
N LEU A 344 15.94 -6.57 -23.50
CA LEU A 344 16.72 -6.11 -22.36
C LEU A 344 17.83 -5.19 -22.87
N PRO A 345 18.10 -4.06 -22.19
CA PRO A 345 19.25 -3.24 -22.52
C PRO A 345 20.47 -4.16 -22.47
N ALA A 346 21.25 -4.20 -23.55
CA ALA A 346 22.47 -4.99 -23.60
C ALA A 346 23.31 -4.61 -22.39
N SER A 347 23.46 -5.53 -21.43
CA SER A 347 24.26 -5.27 -20.25
C SER A 347 25.66 -4.93 -20.74
N ASN A 348 26.13 -3.69 -20.51
CA ASN A 348 27.52 -3.36 -20.72
C ASN A 348 28.31 -4.34 -19.85
N SER A 349 28.98 -5.28 -20.51
CA SER A 349 29.53 -6.50 -19.94
C SER A 349 30.62 -6.16 -18.92
N VAL A 350 30.22 -5.95 -17.68
CA VAL A 350 31.11 -6.04 -16.52
C VAL A 350 30.74 -7.35 -15.83
N GLY A 351 31.35 -8.44 -16.30
CA GLY A 351 31.53 -9.68 -15.55
C GLY A 351 30.30 -10.35 -14.90
N LEU A 352 29.15 -10.41 -15.57
CA LEU A 352 28.04 -11.27 -15.11
C LEU A 352 28.30 -12.76 -15.46
N PRO A 353 27.80 -13.72 -14.64
CA PRO A 353 28.03 -15.15 -14.86
C PRO A 353 27.43 -15.65 -16.17
N ASP A 354 28.08 -16.65 -16.79
CA ASP A 354 27.75 -17.21 -18.11
C ASP A 354 26.28 -17.65 -18.30
N CYS A 355 25.52 -17.89 -17.22
CA CYS A 355 24.11 -18.26 -17.30
C CYS A 355 23.19 -17.15 -17.87
N VAL A 356 23.57 -15.87 -17.77
CA VAL A 356 22.77 -14.75 -18.28
C VAL A 356 22.91 -14.59 -19.80
N ASN A 357 24.08 -14.95 -20.35
CA ASN A 357 24.36 -14.85 -21.80
C ASN A 357 23.57 -15.89 -22.61
N SER A 358 23.23 -17.05 -22.03
CA SER A 358 22.45 -18.09 -22.70
C SER A 358 20.98 -17.69 -22.92
N ALA A 359 20.36 -16.96 -21.99
CA ALA A 359 18.97 -16.51 -22.13
C ALA A 359 18.82 -15.41 -23.20
N ALA A 360 19.79 -14.49 -23.31
CA ALA A 360 19.79 -13.44 -24.34
C ALA A 360 20.04 -14.01 -25.75
N ALA A 361 20.81 -15.09 -25.88
CA ALA A 361 21.03 -15.78 -27.15
C ALA A 361 19.76 -16.47 -27.68
N LEU A 362 18.94 -17.04 -26.79
CA LEU A 362 17.67 -17.70 -27.15
C LEU A 362 16.62 -16.71 -27.70
N SER A 363 16.64 -15.44 -27.27
CA SER A 363 15.68 -14.44 -27.76
C SER A 363 16.04 -13.83 -29.12
N ALA A 364 17.27 -14.02 -29.61
CA ALA A 364 17.76 -13.34 -30.82
C ALA A 364 17.56 -14.17 -32.11
N GLU A 365 17.35 -15.49 -32.01
CA GLU A 365 17.28 -16.39 -33.16
C GLU A 365 15.85 -16.77 -33.60
N SER A 366 14.80 -16.47 -32.83
CA SER A 366 13.44 -16.94 -33.13
C SER A 366 12.51 -15.83 -33.65
N ASN A 367 12.48 -15.63 -34.97
CA ASN A 367 11.52 -14.73 -35.64
C ASN A 367 10.35 -15.48 -36.32
N GLU A 368 10.21 -16.78 -36.07
CA GLU A 368 9.11 -17.61 -36.56
C GLU A 368 8.31 -18.17 -35.39
N GLY A 369 7.11 -17.62 -35.14
CA GLY A 369 5.92 -18.27 -34.56
C GLY A 369 6.02 -19.35 -33.46
N ILE A 370 7.09 -19.40 -32.66
CA ILE A 370 7.23 -20.39 -31.58
C ILE A 370 6.47 -19.88 -30.36
N ALA A 371 5.54 -20.71 -29.88
CA ALA A 371 4.91 -20.53 -28.58
C ALA A 371 6.00 -20.52 -27.50
N ILE A 372 6.19 -19.37 -26.86
CA ILE A 372 7.12 -19.21 -25.75
C ILE A 372 6.75 -20.22 -24.66
N THR A 373 7.66 -21.12 -24.30
CA THR A 373 7.38 -22.13 -23.28
C THR A 373 7.49 -21.53 -21.88
N ALA A 374 6.86 -22.17 -20.90
CA ALA A 374 7.00 -21.76 -19.50
C ALA A 374 8.47 -21.78 -19.01
N SER A 375 9.31 -22.65 -19.61
CA SER A 375 10.75 -22.71 -19.33
C SER A 375 11.47 -21.48 -19.87
N ASP A 376 11.14 -21.05 -21.10
CA ASP A 376 11.76 -19.88 -21.73
C ASP A 376 11.43 -18.60 -20.93
N LEU A 377 10.17 -18.46 -20.49
CA LEU A 377 9.77 -17.37 -19.61
C LEU A 377 10.48 -17.43 -18.26
N HIS A 378 10.65 -18.63 -17.68
CA HIS A 378 11.33 -18.80 -16.41
C HIS A 378 12.80 -18.36 -16.47
N ASP A 379 13.54 -18.83 -17.47
CA ASP A 379 14.97 -18.51 -17.63
C ASP A 379 15.16 -17.02 -17.97
N MET A 380 14.25 -16.46 -18.76
CA MET A 380 14.22 -15.04 -19.09
C MET A 380 13.95 -14.15 -17.87
N TYR A 381 12.91 -14.44 -17.08
CA TYR A 381 12.63 -13.68 -15.85
C TYR A 381 13.78 -13.83 -14.86
N THR A 382 14.32 -15.05 -14.71
CA THR A 382 15.48 -15.28 -13.86
C THR A 382 16.68 -14.44 -14.32
N GLY A 383 16.95 -14.36 -15.63
CA GLY A 383 18.00 -13.49 -16.19
C GLY A 383 17.75 -11.99 -15.98
N MET A 384 16.52 -11.52 -16.26
CA MET A 384 16.08 -10.15 -16.01
C MET A 384 16.34 -9.73 -14.57
N PHE A 385 15.89 -10.57 -13.63
CA PHE A 385 15.96 -10.26 -12.21
C PHE A 385 17.36 -10.43 -11.66
N THR A 386 18.06 -11.50 -12.01
CA THR A 386 19.47 -11.66 -11.58
C THR A 386 20.33 -10.49 -12.04
N THR A 387 20.07 -9.96 -13.25
CA THR A 387 20.77 -8.77 -13.77
C THR A 387 20.36 -7.49 -13.05
N ALA A 388 19.06 -7.23 -12.92
CA ALA A 388 18.55 -6.04 -12.21
C ALA A 388 19.04 -6.01 -10.75
N PHE A 389 18.99 -7.15 -10.06
CA PHE A 389 19.47 -7.26 -8.68
C PHE A 389 20.99 -7.22 -8.54
N GLY A 390 21.73 -7.73 -9.54
CA GLY A 390 23.17 -7.52 -9.63
C GLY A 390 23.53 -6.03 -9.66
N ILE A 391 22.82 -5.25 -10.49
CA ILE A 391 23.00 -3.80 -10.61
C ILE A 391 22.63 -3.07 -9.31
N ILE A 392 21.49 -3.42 -8.67
CA ILE A 392 21.08 -2.81 -7.39
C ILE A 392 22.13 -3.03 -6.30
N ARG A 393 22.66 -4.25 -6.20
CA ARG A 393 23.65 -4.61 -5.18
C ARG A 393 24.97 -3.85 -5.38
N GLU A 394 25.37 -3.62 -6.63
CA GLU A 394 26.56 -2.83 -6.97
C GLU A 394 26.35 -1.32 -6.69
N GLN A 395 25.13 -0.80 -6.83
CA GLN A 395 24.81 0.60 -6.49
C GLN A 395 24.73 0.87 -4.98
N GLN A 396 24.46 -0.15 -4.17
CA GLN A 396 24.36 -0.05 -2.70
C GLN A 396 25.69 -0.31 -1.97
N SER A 397 26.70 -0.88 -2.65
CA SER A 397 28.05 -1.11 -2.14
C SER A 397 29.00 0.03 -2.48
#